data_AF-A0A936IL02-F1
#
_entry.id   AF-A0A936IL02-F1
#
_cell.length_a   1.000
_cell.length_b   1.000
_cell.length_c   1.000
_cell.angle_alpha   90.00
_cell.angle_beta   90.00
_cell.angle_gamma   90.00
#
_symmetry.space_group_name_H-M   'P 1'
#
loop_
_entity.id
_entity.type
_entity.pdbx_description
1 polymer ?
#
loop_
_entity_poly.entity_id
_entity_poly.type
_entity_poly.pdbx_seq_one_letter_code
_entity_poly.pdbx_strand_id
1 'polypeptide(L)'
;MPKGTGWTIPHLKTADGHPVATEFRLVEGERAARLALNLLEAGVGYADEWAACGGSALAFIQRSLDRWLDDHGRAKIQEQFFLDVVLSNALDRYSCGRAAESGDISRMYLTIEPESAGYVVLGPTLRLLDAAHPRLPASFLHLFLGALNRWLRVYDYRDAQDRLDRLREWYEGDADEDQIELPNVEASIPDFVRRKRLSARGLDQVLQGVRDSHVRRLIEQARELDRVSRSVERPTVDEETRELLMDCGEPVPALLAVFEEHDAIEGAFDEESQGMQEVTPEPNLILIFDGSCARGISRAFTNLRALFQAMELASELIELTQGSRRSRS
;
A
#
# COMPACT_ATOMS: atom_id res chain seq x y z
N MET A 1 28.51 8.29 54.47
CA MET A 1 27.77 8.86 53.32
C MET A 1 26.32 8.40 53.38
N PRO A 2 25.34 9.28 53.15
CA PRO A 2 23.94 8.89 53.23
C PRO A 2 23.60 7.91 52.09
N LYS A 3 22.83 6.87 52.42
CA LYS A 3 22.28 5.91 51.46
C LYS A 3 21.36 6.67 50.51
N GLY A 4 21.67 6.62 49.21
CA GLY A 4 20.78 7.15 48.19
C GLY A 4 19.43 6.44 48.27
N THR A 5 18.36 7.22 48.43
CA THR A 5 16.98 6.75 48.32
C THR A 5 16.68 6.47 46.85
N GLY A 6 17.14 5.32 46.37
CA GLY A 6 16.73 4.76 45.07
C GLY A 6 15.54 3.83 45.27
N TRP A 7 14.47 4.05 44.50
CA TRP A 7 13.36 3.11 44.44
C TRP A 7 13.85 1.81 43.82
N THR A 8 13.83 0.73 44.60
CA THR A 8 14.08 -0.62 44.08
C THR A 8 12.79 -1.11 43.47
N ILE A 9 12.76 -1.27 42.14
CA ILE A 9 11.61 -1.85 41.42
C ILE A 9 11.40 -3.27 41.96
N PRO A 10 10.19 -3.65 42.40
CA PRO A 10 9.94 -5.00 42.91
C PRO A 10 10.21 -6.02 41.81
N HIS A 11 10.93 -7.09 42.17
CA HIS A 11 11.14 -8.24 41.30
C HIS A 11 9.79 -8.83 40.88
N LEU A 12 9.40 -8.61 39.61
CA LEU A 12 8.23 -9.25 39.04
C LEU A 12 8.52 -10.74 38.88
N LYS A 13 7.70 -11.55 39.55
CA LYS A 13 7.69 -13.01 39.45
C LYS A 13 6.47 -13.41 38.62
N THR A 14 6.58 -14.50 37.89
CA THR A 14 5.40 -15.15 37.30
C THR A 14 4.46 -15.63 38.41
N ALA A 15 3.22 -16.02 38.07
CA ALA A 15 2.27 -16.59 39.04
C ALA A 15 2.84 -17.80 39.80
N ASP A 16 3.81 -18.49 39.20
CA ASP A 16 4.51 -19.66 39.76
C ASP A 16 5.82 -19.30 40.51
N GLY A 17 6.09 -18.01 40.72
CA GLY A 17 7.20 -17.55 41.54
C GLY A 17 8.57 -17.52 40.86
N HIS A 18 8.65 -17.81 39.56
CA HIS A 18 9.90 -17.74 38.80
C HIS A 18 10.23 -16.30 38.36
N PRO A 19 11.51 -15.91 38.37
CA PRO A 19 11.93 -14.61 37.84
C PRO A 19 11.70 -14.56 36.33
N VAL A 20 11.08 -13.49 35.84
CA VAL A 20 10.94 -13.26 34.40
C VAL A 20 12.34 -13.12 33.78
N ALA A 21 12.59 -13.83 32.67
CA ALA A 21 13.88 -13.88 32.02
C ALA A 21 14.33 -12.50 31.54
N THR A 22 15.63 -12.21 31.71
CA THR A 22 16.25 -10.90 31.49
C THR A 22 16.19 -10.43 30.03
N GLU A 23 15.96 -11.35 29.10
CA GLU A 23 15.86 -11.12 27.64
C GLU A 23 14.55 -10.44 27.19
N PHE A 24 13.58 -10.25 28.09
CA PHE A 24 12.36 -9.46 27.83
C PHE A 24 12.46 -8.00 28.28
N ARG A 25 13.68 -7.48 28.52
CA ARG A 25 13.90 -6.07 28.86
C ARG A 25 14.27 -5.25 27.64
N LEU A 26 13.27 -4.76 26.93
CA LEU A 26 13.30 -3.33 26.68
C LEU A 26 12.67 -2.63 27.87
N VAL A 27 13.12 -1.42 28.18
CA VAL A 27 12.49 -0.54 29.17
C VAL A 27 11.17 -0.03 28.54
N GLU A 28 10.18 -0.92 28.42
CA GLU A 28 9.09 -0.80 27.41
C GLU A 28 7.67 -0.98 27.95
N GLY A 29 7.49 -1.58 29.13
CA GLY A 29 6.15 -1.97 29.62
C GLY A 29 5.16 -0.81 29.74
N GLU A 30 5.58 0.34 30.27
CA GLU A 30 4.67 1.49 30.47
C GLU A 30 4.25 2.13 29.16
N ARG A 31 5.16 2.22 28.19
CA ARG A 31 4.90 2.90 26.91
C ARG A 31 4.09 2.02 25.98
N ALA A 32 4.41 0.72 25.91
CA ALA A 32 3.56 -0.26 25.23
C ALA A 32 2.16 -0.32 25.86
N ALA A 33 2.06 -0.30 27.20
CA ALA A 33 0.76 -0.26 27.87
C ALA A 33 -0.02 1.02 27.56
N ARG A 34 0.66 2.17 27.47
CA ARG A 34 0.03 3.45 27.09
C ARG A 34 -0.46 3.44 25.65
N LEU A 35 0.33 2.92 24.71
CA LEU A 35 -0.08 2.73 23.33
C LEU A 35 -1.27 1.76 23.24
N ALA A 36 -1.23 0.63 23.97
CA ALA A 36 -2.34 -0.32 24.05
C ALA A 36 -3.64 0.34 24.56
N LEU A 37 -3.55 1.13 25.64
CA LEU A 37 -4.68 1.91 26.15
C LEU A 37 -5.20 2.90 25.11
N ASN A 38 -4.31 3.62 24.44
CA ASN A 38 -4.72 4.60 23.44
C ASN A 38 -5.30 3.96 22.18
N LEU A 39 -4.89 2.74 21.80
CA LEU A 39 -5.53 1.96 20.75
C LEU A 39 -6.96 1.55 21.13
N LEU A 40 -7.18 1.19 22.40
CA LEU A 40 -8.51 0.93 22.94
C LEU A 40 -9.38 2.20 22.88
N GLU A 41 -8.88 3.34 23.38
CA GLU A 41 -9.59 4.63 23.34
C GLU A 41 -9.85 5.12 21.91
N ALA A 42 -8.95 4.83 20.98
CA ALA A 42 -9.11 5.16 19.56
C ALA A 42 -10.12 4.25 18.83
N GLY A 43 -10.62 3.19 19.49
CA GLY A 43 -11.53 2.21 18.90
C GLY A 43 -10.86 1.20 17.96
N VAL A 44 -9.54 1.03 18.09
CA VAL A 44 -8.74 0.06 17.31
C VAL A 44 -8.63 -1.29 18.03
N GLY A 45 -8.54 -1.30 19.36
CA GLY A 45 -8.57 -2.52 20.17
C GLY A 45 -9.90 -2.68 20.93
N TYR A 46 -10.18 -3.88 21.45
CA TYR A 46 -11.32 -4.13 22.33
C TYR A 46 -10.89 -4.66 23.70
N ALA A 47 -11.58 -4.24 24.76
CA ALA A 47 -11.16 -4.51 26.14
C ALA A 47 -11.19 -6.01 26.51
N ASP A 48 -12.08 -6.80 25.88
CA ASP A 48 -12.21 -8.24 26.08
C ASP A 48 -10.98 -9.02 25.57
N GLU A 49 -10.25 -8.48 24.60
CA GLU A 49 -9.03 -9.09 24.07
C GLU A 49 -7.84 -9.01 25.03
N TRP A 50 -7.86 -8.07 25.99
CA TRP A 50 -6.76 -7.88 26.95
C TRP A 50 -6.49 -9.15 27.77
N ALA A 51 -7.56 -9.81 28.23
CA ALA A 51 -7.46 -11.04 29.00
C ALA A 51 -6.89 -12.19 28.16
N ALA A 52 -7.30 -12.29 26.89
CA ALA A 52 -6.78 -13.30 25.95
C ALA A 52 -5.29 -13.09 25.64
N CYS A 53 -4.77 -11.87 25.78
CA CYS A 53 -3.36 -11.53 25.60
C CYS A 53 -2.49 -11.80 26.84
N GLY A 54 -3.04 -12.42 27.89
CA GLY A 54 -2.30 -12.75 29.12
C GLY A 54 -1.75 -11.52 29.86
N GLY A 55 -2.37 -10.34 29.67
CA GLY A 55 -1.89 -9.07 30.22
C GLY A 55 -0.66 -8.49 29.52
N SER A 56 -0.26 -9.01 28.36
CA SER A 56 0.84 -8.47 27.56
C SER A 56 0.36 -7.33 26.66
N ALA A 57 0.92 -6.13 26.83
CA ALA A 57 0.60 -4.97 26.02
C ALA A 57 1.00 -5.14 24.54
N LEU A 58 2.16 -5.76 24.27
CA LEU A 58 2.61 -6.02 22.91
C LEU A 58 1.71 -7.03 22.20
N ALA A 59 1.32 -8.11 22.89
CA ALA A 59 0.39 -9.08 22.32
C ALA A 59 -0.98 -8.45 22.04
N PHE A 60 -1.43 -7.52 22.91
CA PHE A 60 -2.66 -6.77 22.69
C PHE A 60 -2.58 -5.83 21.49
N ILE A 61 -1.47 -5.10 21.32
CA ILE A 61 -1.24 -4.21 20.18
C ILE A 61 -1.25 -5.02 18.88
N GLN A 62 -0.48 -6.11 18.82
CA GLN A 62 -0.40 -6.98 17.66
C GLN A 62 -1.77 -7.56 17.31
N ARG A 63 -2.46 -8.14 18.29
CA ARG A 63 -3.79 -8.71 18.10
C ARG A 63 -4.81 -7.67 17.64
N SER A 64 -4.78 -6.47 18.22
CA SER A 64 -5.68 -5.37 17.83
C SER A 64 -5.46 -4.97 16.37
N LEU A 65 -4.20 -4.89 15.93
CA LEU A 65 -3.85 -4.58 14.54
C LEU A 65 -4.28 -5.72 13.61
N ASP A 66 -3.93 -6.97 13.92
CA ASP A 66 -4.29 -8.14 13.10
C ASP A 66 -5.81 -8.25 12.90
N ARG A 67 -6.57 -8.17 13.99
CA ARG A 67 -8.03 -8.18 13.96
C ARG A 67 -8.57 -7.00 13.16
N TRP A 68 -8.02 -5.80 13.36
CA TRP A 68 -8.44 -4.63 12.61
C TRP A 68 -8.23 -4.86 11.11
N LEU A 69 -7.08 -5.40 10.69
CA LEU A 69 -6.83 -5.70 9.29
C LEU A 69 -7.81 -6.75 8.73
N ASP A 70 -8.09 -7.81 9.50
CA ASP A 70 -9.06 -8.84 9.12
C ASP A 70 -10.47 -8.30 8.92
N ASP A 71 -10.95 -7.47 9.86
CA ASP A 71 -12.27 -6.85 9.80
C ASP A 71 -12.41 -5.87 8.62
N HIS A 72 -11.30 -5.46 7.99
CA HIS A 72 -11.27 -4.55 6.85
C HIS A 72 -10.82 -5.23 5.56
N GLY A 73 -10.94 -6.56 5.47
CA GLY A 73 -10.80 -7.28 4.21
C GLY A 73 -9.36 -7.64 3.84
N ARG A 74 -8.45 -7.73 4.82
CA ARG A 74 -7.05 -8.17 4.62
C ARG A 74 -6.94 -9.36 3.68
N ALA A 75 -7.72 -10.42 3.93
CA ALA A 75 -7.66 -11.65 3.13
C ALA A 75 -7.88 -11.40 1.63
N LYS A 76 -8.89 -10.60 1.28
CA LYS A 76 -9.21 -10.29 -0.12
C LYS A 76 -8.19 -9.38 -0.78
N ILE A 77 -7.69 -8.38 -0.03
CA ILE A 77 -6.64 -7.48 -0.52
C ILE A 77 -5.35 -8.27 -0.81
N GLN A 78 -5.02 -9.23 0.06
CA GLN A 78 -3.85 -10.09 -0.07
C GLN A 78 -3.88 -10.98 -1.32
N GLU A 79 -5.06 -11.31 -1.86
CA GLU A 79 -5.17 -12.08 -3.11
C GLU A 79 -4.65 -11.31 -4.34
N GLN A 80 -4.62 -9.97 -4.27
CA GLN A 80 -4.31 -9.12 -5.43
C GLN A 80 -3.11 -8.20 -5.22
N PHE A 81 -2.78 -7.79 -3.99
CA PHE A 81 -1.81 -6.71 -3.75
C PHE A 81 -0.65 -7.06 -2.80
N PHE A 82 -0.70 -8.20 -2.11
CA PHE A 82 0.38 -8.67 -1.22
C PHE A 82 0.88 -7.61 -0.21
N LEU A 83 -0.03 -6.90 0.47
CA LEU A 83 0.28 -5.72 1.28
C LEU A 83 0.54 -6.01 2.75
N ASP A 84 1.72 -5.65 3.23
CA ASP A 84 2.02 -5.61 4.65
C ASP A 84 1.70 -4.26 5.27
N VAL A 85 1.26 -4.30 6.53
CA VAL A 85 1.06 -3.13 7.37
C VAL A 85 1.96 -3.25 8.58
N VAL A 86 2.92 -2.34 8.71
CA VAL A 86 3.90 -2.37 9.79
C VAL A 86 3.66 -1.19 10.72
N LEU A 87 3.51 -1.47 12.01
CA LEU A 87 3.47 -0.46 13.07
C LEU A 87 4.85 -0.37 13.73
N SER A 88 5.49 0.79 13.65
CA SER A 88 6.83 1.00 14.21
C SER A 88 7.00 2.40 14.83
N ASN A 89 8.08 2.58 15.57
CA ASN A 89 8.56 3.88 16.04
C ASN A 89 9.81 4.36 15.26
N ALA A 90 10.15 3.67 14.18
CA ALA A 90 11.28 3.97 13.31
C ALA A 90 10.94 3.61 11.85
N LEU A 91 11.34 4.45 10.91
CA LEU A 91 11.15 4.21 9.47
C LEU A 91 12.33 3.51 8.82
N ASP A 92 13.55 3.74 9.31
CA ASP A 92 14.73 3.08 8.78
C ASP A 92 14.93 1.71 9.46
N ARG A 93 14.89 0.66 8.64
CA ARG A 93 15.07 -0.74 9.05
C ARG A 93 16.51 -1.02 9.50
N TYR A 94 17.50 -0.21 9.12
CA TYR A 94 18.92 -0.38 9.46
C TYR A 94 19.41 0.49 10.62
N SER A 95 18.66 1.49 11.07
CA SER A 95 18.93 2.16 12.34
C SER A 95 18.57 1.31 13.56
N CYS A 96 18.13 0.06 13.37
CA CYS A 96 18.05 -0.99 14.40
C CYS A 96 19.34 -1.18 15.23
N GLY A 97 20.48 -0.58 14.84
CA GLY A 97 21.75 -0.58 15.61
C GLY A 97 22.04 0.69 16.42
N ARG A 98 21.39 1.83 16.14
CA ARG A 98 21.32 2.94 17.09
C ARG A 98 20.04 2.69 17.87
N ALA A 99 20.17 2.12 19.06
CA ALA A 99 19.05 2.10 20.00
C ALA A 99 18.39 3.47 19.92
N ALA A 100 17.16 3.55 19.43
CA ALA A 100 16.40 4.78 19.51
C ALA A 100 16.47 5.13 20.99
N GLU A 101 17.23 6.19 21.34
CA GLU A 101 17.47 6.53 22.75
C GLU A 101 16.15 6.80 23.47
N SER A 102 15.05 6.85 22.73
CA SER A 102 13.72 6.72 23.26
C SER A 102 12.90 5.72 22.45
N GLY A 103 12.39 4.68 23.11
CA GLY A 103 11.10 4.07 22.74
C GLY A 103 9.95 5.07 22.92
N ASP A 104 10.08 6.27 22.34
CA ASP A 104 9.11 7.35 22.40
C ASP A 104 7.94 6.98 21.49
N ILE A 105 6.75 7.02 22.06
CA ILE A 105 5.52 6.79 21.31
C ILE A 105 4.91 8.11 20.83
N SER A 106 5.56 9.25 21.05
CA SER A 106 5.11 10.56 20.54
C SER A 106 5.14 10.64 19.01
N ARG A 107 5.90 9.76 18.36
CA ARG A 107 5.99 9.62 16.92
C ARG A 107 6.02 8.14 16.54
N MET A 108 4.89 7.67 16.01
CA MET A 108 4.68 6.32 15.51
C MET A 108 4.38 6.37 14.02
N TYR A 109 4.70 5.28 13.34
CA TYR A 109 4.53 5.10 11.90
C TYR A 109 3.69 3.85 11.64
N LEU A 110 2.69 3.99 10.79
CA LEU A 110 2.09 2.86 10.07
C LEU A 110 2.56 2.93 8.63
N THR A 111 3.36 1.96 8.20
CA THR A 111 3.86 1.86 6.83
C THR A 111 3.11 0.78 6.06
N ILE A 112 2.92 1.02 4.76
CA ILE A 112 2.28 0.08 3.83
C ILE A 112 3.29 -0.29 2.76
N GLU A 113 3.55 -1.58 2.64
CA GLU A 113 4.65 -2.10 1.83
C GLU A 113 4.19 -3.39 1.14
N PRO A 114 4.26 -3.49 -0.20
CA PRO A 114 3.99 -4.75 -0.87
C PRO A 114 5.19 -5.68 -0.75
N GLU A 115 4.94 -6.96 -0.48
CA GLU A 115 5.97 -8.01 -0.56
C GLU A 115 6.32 -8.33 -2.02
N SER A 116 5.31 -8.27 -2.90
CA SER A 116 5.45 -8.46 -4.34
C SER A 116 4.37 -7.70 -5.10
N ALA A 117 4.57 -7.49 -6.39
CA ALA A 117 3.54 -6.88 -7.24
C ALA A 117 2.45 -7.90 -7.59
N GLY A 118 1.19 -7.52 -7.40
CA GLY A 118 0.07 -8.19 -8.07
C GLY A 118 0.13 -8.05 -9.59
N TYR A 119 -0.77 -8.74 -10.29
CA TYR A 119 -0.77 -8.74 -11.76
C TYR A 119 -2.19 -8.63 -12.34
N VAL A 120 -2.39 -7.71 -13.29
CA VAL A 120 -3.66 -7.56 -14.01
C VAL A 120 -3.48 -7.31 -15.50
N VAL A 121 -4.22 -8.09 -16.30
CA VAL A 121 -4.29 -7.95 -17.77
C VAL A 121 -5.56 -7.19 -18.15
N LEU A 122 -5.39 -5.98 -18.70
CA LEU A 122 -6.51 -5.06 -18.96
C LEU A 122 -7.06 -5.17 -20.39
N GLY A 123 -6.28 -5.65 -21.37
CA GLY A 123 -6.64 -5.66 -22.79
C GLY A 123 -8.02 -6.21 -23.12
N PRO A 124 -8.43 -7.39 -22.62
CA PRO A 124 -9.77 -7.93 -22.86
C PRO A 124 -10.90 -7.01 -22.37
N THR A 125 -10.73 -6.42 -21.18
CA THR A 125 -11.69 -5.48 -20.60
C THR A 125 -11.75 -4.20 -21.43
N LEU A 126 -10.59 -3.66 -21.83
CA LEU A 126 -10.53 -2.45 -22.62
C LEU A 126 -11.15 -2.62 -24.01
N ARG A 127 -10.95 -3.78 -24.67
CA ARG A 127 -11.63 -4.10 -25.93
C ARG A 127 -13.14 -4.18 -25.77
N LEU A 128 -13.63 -4.77 -24.67
CA LEU A 128 -15.06 -4.80 -24.36
C LEU A 128 -15.62 -3.38 -24.19
N LEU A 129 -14.92 -2.52 -23.45
CA LEU A 129 -15.31 -1.12 -23.27
C LEU A 129 -15.28 -0.33 -24.58
N ASP A 130 -14.28 -0.57 -25.44
CA ASP A 130 -14.15 0.09 -26.74
C ASP A 130 -15.33 -0.23 -27.66
N ALA A 131 -15.75 -1.49 -27.69
CA ALA A 131 -16.92 -1.95 -28.46
C ALA A 131 -18.22 -1.26 -28.00
N ALA A 132 -18.34 -0.90 -26.72
CA ALA A 132 -19.49 -0.18 -26.20
C ALA A 132 -19.41 1.33 -26.50
N HIS A 133 -18.24 1.95 -26.32
CA HIS A 133 -17.99 3.32 -26.74
C HIS A 133 -16.48 3.66 -26.81
N PRO A 134 -16.00 4.32 -27.89
CA PRO A 134 -14.58 4.57 -28.16
C PRO A 134 -13.74 5.24 -27.06
N ARG A 135 -14.38 5.98 -26.15
CA ARG A 135 -13.68 6.72 -25.07
C ARG A 135 -13.77 6.06 -23.70
N LEU A 136 -14.52 4.96 -23.56
CA LEU A 136 -14.62 4.23 -22.29
C LEU A 136 -13.31 3.59 -21.85
N PRO A 137 -12.47 3.01 -22.73
CA PRO A 137 -11.19 2.42 -22.31
C PRO A 137 -10.29 3.42 -21.59
N ALA A 138 -10.03 4.58 -22.20
CA ALA A 138 -9.22 5.64 -21.60
C ALA A 138 -9.83 6.20 -20.30
N SER A 139 -11.16 6.33 -20.25
CA SER A 139 -11.85 6.75 -19.03
C SER A 139 -11.72 5.73 -17.90
N PHE A 140 -11.88 4.44 -18.20
CA PHE A 140 -11.75 3.36 -17.23
C PHE A 140 -10.33 3.29 -16.68
N LEU A 141 -9.30 3.27 -17.54
CA LEU A 141 -7.90 3.24 -17.12
C LEU A 141 -7.58 4.41 -16.20
N HIS A 142 -8.04 5.61 -16.54
CA HIS A 142 -7.81 6.78 -15.71
C HIS A 142 -8.44 6.67 -14.33
N LEU A 143 -9.67 6.18 -14.24
CA LEU A 143 -10.35 5.98 -12.95
C LEU A 143 -9.66 4.89 -12.14
N PHE A 144 -9.36 3.75 -12.76
CA PHE A 144 -8.76 2.60 -12.10
C PHE A 144 -7.33 2.86 -11.64
N LEU A 145 -6.41 3.13 -12.59
CA LEU A 145 -4.99 3.35 -12.29
C LEU A 145 -4.77 4.65 -11.50
N GLY A 146 -5.60 5.68 -11.72
CA GLY A 146 -5.53 6.92 -10.96
C GLY A 146 -5.95 6.77 -9.50
N ALA A 147 -6.98 5.97 -9.23
CA ALA A 147 -7.43 5.68 -7.87
C ALA A 147 -6.41 4.83 -7.10
N LEU A 148 -5.77 3.87 -7.77
CA LEU A 148 -4.73 3.04 -7.17
C LEU A 148 -3.44 3.83 -6.90
N ASN A 149 -2.92 4.54 -7.91
CA ASN A 149 -1.71 5.38 -7.80
C ASN A 149 -1.83 6.48 -6.73
N ARG A 150 -3.06 6.83 -6.33
CA ARG A 150 -3.30 7.73 -5.20
C ARG A 150 -2.86 7.14 -3.87
N TRP A 151 -2.73 5.83 -3.72
CA TRP A 151 -2.40 5.18 -2.46
C TRP A 151 -1.16 4.29 -2.54
N LEU A 152 -1.00 3.55 -3.63
CA LEU A 152 0.10 2.61 -3.86
C LEU A 152 0.70 2.85 -5.24
N ARG A 153 1.99 2.59 -5.43
CA ARG A 153 2.63 2.57 -6.74
C ARG A 153 2.06 1.40 -7.55
N VAL A 154 1.53 1.71 -8.72
CA VAL A 154 1.15 0.72 -9.73
C VAL A 154 2.11 0.89 -10.89
N TYR A 155 2.80 -0.18 -11.27
CA TYR A 155 3.62 -0.20 -12.46
C TYR A 155 2.71 -0.36 -13.68
N ASP A 156 2.68 0.65 -14.56
CA ASP A 156 1.93 0.56 -15.81
C ASP A 156 2.75 1.03 -17.02
N TYR A 157 2.08 1.16 -18.16
CA TYR A 157 2.72 1.57 -19.42
C TYR A 157 3.48 2.91 -19.31
N ARG A 158 3.12 3.79 -18.37
CA ARG A 158 3.81 5.07 -18.15
C ARG A 158 5.15 4.84 -17.46
N ASP A 159 5.20 3.99 -16.43
CA ASP A 159 6.46 3.60 -15.79
C ASP A 159 7.40 2.94 -16.80
N ALA A 160 6.88 2.05 -17.66
CA ALA A 160 7.68 1.42 -18.72
C ALA A 160 8.20 2.42 -19.76
N GLN A 161 7.41 3.44 -20.10
CA GLN A 161 7.86 4.54 -20.97
C GLN A 161 8.95 5.40 -20.30
N ASP A 162 8.75 5.79 -19.04
CA ASP A 162 9.71 6.58 -18.28
C ASP A 162 11.03 5.81 -18.09
N ARG A 163 10.95 4.49 -17.88
CA ARG A 163 12.12 3.59 -17.84
C ARG A 163 12.87 3.57 -19.17
N LEU A 164 12.15 3.45 -20.28
CA LEU A 164 12.73 3.45 -21.63
C LEU A 164 13.44 4.78 -21.93
N ASP A 165 12.85 5.90 -21.53
CA ASP A 165 13.46 7.22 -21.71
C ASP A 165 14.74 7.35 -20.86
N ARG A 166 14.74 6.87 -19.61
CA ARG A 166 15.96 6.79 -18.78
C ARG A 166 17.06 5.92 -19.40
N LEU A 167 16.70 4.79 -20.01
CA LEU A 167 17.67 3.93 -20.72
C LEU A 167 18.30 4.64 -21.91
N ARG A 168 17.49 5.35 -22.70
CA ARG A 168 17.98 6.13 -23.84
C ARG A 168 18.97 7.19 -23.39
N GLU A 169 18.68 7.92 -22.32
CA GLU A 169 19.59 8.91 -21.75
C GLU A 169 20.91 8.30 -21.27
N TRP A 170 20.89 7.08 -20.72
CA TRP A 170 22.11 6.40 -20.25
C TRP A 170 23.02 5.94 -21.37
N TYR A 171 22.44 5.53 -22.50
CA TYR A 171 23.19 5.04 -23.65
C TYR A 171 23.50 6.13 -24.68
N GLU A 172 23.01 7.35 -24.50
CA GLU A 172 23.29 8.47 -25.40
C GLU A 172 24.81 8.70 -25.48
N GLY A 173 25.39 8.43 -26.66
CA GLY A 173 26.82 8.59 -26.90
C GLY A 173 27.70 7.39 -26.49
N ASP A 174 27.10 6.23 -26.18
CA ASP A 174 27.83 4.98 -26.05
C ASP A 174 28.30 4.46 -27.42
N ALA A 175 29.48 3.86 -27.50
CA ALA A 175 30.05 3.37 -28.76
C ALA A 175 29.24 2.20 -29.37
N ASP A 176 28.46 1.52 -28.53
CA ASP A 176 27.60 0.40 -28.88
C ASP A 176 26.10 0.77 -28.85
N GLU A 177 25.73 2.06 -28.84
CA GLU A 177 24.33 2.54 -28.79
C GLU A 177 23.43 1.84 -29.85
N ASP A 178 23.94 1.65 -31.07
CA ASP A 178 23.24 1.00 -32.18
C ASP A 178 23.02 -0.52 -31.99
N GLN A 179 23.70 -1.14 -31.03
CA GLN A 179 23.62 -2.59 -30.74
C GLN A 179 22.67 -2.89 -29.56
N ILE A 180 22.12 -1.87 -28.90
CA ILE A 180 21.26 -2.04 -27.74
C ILE A 180 19.82 -2.23 -28.19
N GLU A 181 19.30 -3.43 -27.99
CA GLU A 181 17.89 -3.73 -28.24
C GLU A 181 17.02 -3.19 -27.10
N LEU A 182 16.35 -2.08 -27.34
CA LEU A 182 15.39 -1.51 -26.40
C LEU A 182 13.99 -2.13 -26.58
N PRO A 183 13.25 -2.40 -25.49
CA PRO A 183 11.89 -2.95 -25.59
C PRO A 183 10.94 -1.97 -26.28
N ASN A 184 10.12 -2.48 -27.20
CA ASN A 184 9.13 -1.67 -27.92
C ASN A 184 7.83 -1.50 -27.14
N VAL A 185 7.90 -0.73 -26.03
CA VAL A 185 6.76 -0.42 -25.17
C VAL A 185 5.65 0.28 -25.96
N GLU A 186 6.01 1.19 -26.87
CA GLU A 186 5.04 1.99 -27.65
C GLU A 186 4.12 1.13 -28.53
N ALA A 187 4.62 0.02 -29.07
CA ALA A 187 3.83 -0.94 -29.85
C ALA A 187 2.85 -1.75 -28.98
N SER A 188 3.11 -1.86 -27.67
CA SER A 188 2.23 -2.58 -26.73
C SER A 188 1.05 -1.72 -26.26
N ILE A 189 1.11 -0.39 -26.43
CA ILE A 189 0.05 0.53 -25.99
C ILE A 189 -1.07 0.61 -27.04
N PRO A 190 -2.31 0.17 -26.74
CA PRO A 190 -3.40 0.26 -27.70
C PRO A 190 -3.84 1.69 -28.00
N ASP A 191 -4.22 1.97 -29.25
CA ASP A 191 -4.65 3.32 -29.70
C ASP A 191 -5.76 3.94 -28.86
N PHE A 192 -6.68 3.12 -28.34
CA PHE A 192 -7.80 3.63 -27.53
C PHE A 192 -7.35 4.22 -26.18
N VAL A 193 -6.15 3.89 -25.69
CA VAL A 193 -5.58 4.43 -24.44
C VAL A 193 -5.22 5.91 -24.61
N ARG A 194 -4.76 6.29 -25.82
CA ARG A 194 -4.36 7.67 -26.15
C ARG A 194 -5.56 8.61 -26.37
N ARG A 195 -6.79 8.11 -26.33
CA ARG A 195 -8.00 8.90 -26.59
C ARG A 195 -8.35 9.81 -25.41
N LYS A 196 -9.05 10.91 -25.72
CA LYS A 196 -9.54 11.84 -24.70
C LYS A 196 -10.56 11.17 -23.78
N ARG A 197 -10.30 11.17 -22.47
CA ARG A 197 -11.20 10.71 -21.40
C ARG A 197 -12.54 11.46 -21.42
N LEU A 198 -13.64 10.79 -21.09
CA LEU A 198 -14.94 11.41 -20.81
C LEU A 198 -14.91 12.14 -19.46
N SER A 199 -15.65 13.24 -19.36
CA SER A 199 -15.96 13.87 -18.07
C SER A 199 -17.01 13.05 -17.31
N ALA A 200 -17.24 13.34 -16.02
CA ALA A 200 -18.28 12.67 -15.24
C ALA A 200 -19.66 12.72 -15.91
N ARG A 201 -20.09 13.92 -16.37
CA ARG A 201 -21.33 14.08 -17.12
C ARG A 201 -21.33 13.31 -18.46
N GLY A 202 -20.19 13.26 -19.12
CA GLY A 202 -20.03 12.50 -20.37
C GLY A 202 -20.15 10.99 -20.14
N LEU A 203 -19.63 10.47 -19.02
CA LEU A 203 -19.81 9.08 -18.61
C LEU A 203 -21.29 8.79 -18.34
N ASP A 204 -21.98 9.66 -17.60
CA ASP A 204 -23.42 9.48 -17.32
C ASP A 204 -24.25 9.37 -18.61
N GLN A 205 -23.98 10.25 -19.58
CA GLN A 205 -24.66 10.23 -20.89
C GLN A 205 -24.37 8.96 -21.69
N VAL A 206 -23.12 8.51 -21.71
CA VAL A 206 -22.73 7.28 -22.43
C VAL A 206 -23.37 6.05 -21.79
N LEU A 207 -23.36 5.96 -20.45
CA LEU A 207 -23.90 4.80 -19.72
C LEU A 207 -25.42 4.63 -19.86
N GLN A 208 -26.17 5.71 -20.10
CA GLN A 208 -27.60 5.62 -20.43
C GLN A 208 -27.85 4.85 -21.73
N GLY A 209 -26.93 4.95 -22.70
CA GLY A 209 -27.05 4.31 -24.02
C GLY A 209 -26.41 2.92 -24.12
N VAL A 210 -25.43 2.60 -23.28
CA VAL A 210 -24.79 1.27 -23.22
C VAL A 210 -25.83 0.24 -22.83
N ARG A 211 -26.05 -0.84 -23.58
CA ARG A 211 -27.02 -1.90 -23.20
C ARG A 211 -26.44 -2.99 -22.31
N ASP A 212 -25.14 -3.24 -22.46
CA ASP A 212 -24.41 -4.28 -21.74
C ASP A 212 -24.30 -3.94 -20.24
N SER A 213 -24.90 -4.77 -19.39
CA SER A 213 -24.88 -4.59 -17.93
C SER A 213 -23.49 -4.77 -17.33
N HIS A 214 -22.63 -5.58 -17.94
CA HIS A 214 -21.26 -5.79 -17.47
C HIS A 214 -20.39 -4.55 -17.73
N VAL A 215 -20.50 -3.94 -18.91
CA VAL A 215 -19.84 -2.65 -19.22
C VAL A 215 -20.27 -1.56 -18.24
N ARG A 216 -21.57 -1.45 -17.95
CA ARG A 216 -22.05 -0.47 -16.96
C ARG A 216 -21.43 -0.72 -15.59
N ARG A 217 -21.46 -1.97 -15.11
CA ARG A 217 -20.91 -2.37 -13.82
C ARG A 217 -19.42 -2.05 -13.68
N LEU A 218 -18.61 -2.35 -14.72
CA LEU A 218 -17.17 -2.03 -14.73
C LEU A 218 -16.90 -0.54 -14.54
N ILE A 219 -17.64 0.32 -15.25
CA ILE A 219 -17.46 1.78 -15.15
C ILE A 219 -18.00 2.32 -13.83
N GLU A 220 -19.14 1.81 -13.35
CA GLU A 220 -19.73 2.20 -12.07
C GLU A 220 -18.81 1.86 -10.90
N GLN A 221 -18.22 0.66 -10.88
CA GLN A 221 -17.24 0.28 -9.85
C GLN A 221 -15.94 1.07 -9.97
N ALA A 222 -15.44 1.35 -11.18
CA ALA A 222 -14.26 2.20 -11.34
C ALA A 222 -14.51 3.63 -10.83
N ARG A 223 -15.73 4.17 -11.00
CA ARG A 223 -16.13 5.47 -10.42
C ARG A 223 -16.23 5.43 -8.90
N GLU A 224 -16.78 4.36 -8.37
CA GLU A 224 -16.88 4.17 -6.92
C GLU A 224 -15.50 4.05 -6.28
N LEU A 225 -14.59 3.32 -6.91
CA LEU A 225 -13.18 3.25 -6.54
C LEU A 225 -12.50 4.64 -6.56
N ASP A 226 -12.65 5.42 -7.63
CA ASP A 226 -12.11 6.79 -7.69
C ASP A 226 -12.72 7.69 -6.61
N ARG A 227 -14.03 7.57 -6.33
CA ARG A 227 -14.69 8.32 -5.28
C ARG A 227 -14.16 7.96 -3.90
N VAL A 228 -14.07 6.68 -3.57
CA VAL A 228 -13.60 6.18 -2.27
C VAL A 228 -12.12 6.51 -2.06
N SER A 229 -11.28 6.35 -3.09
CA SER A 229 -9.86 6.71 -3.00
C SER A 229 -9.64 8.19 -2.66
N ARG A 230 -10.59 9.07 -3.02
CA ARG A 230 -10.57 10.52 -2.74
C ARG A 230 -11.37 10.93 -1.50
N SER A 231 -11.97 9.97 -0.79
CA SER A 231 -12.77 10.26 0.41
C SER A 231 -11.94 10.88 1.54
N VAL A 232 -10.64 10.57 1.56
CA VAL A 232 -9.66 11.13 2.49
C VAL A 232 -8.47 11.69 1.69
N GLU A 233 -7.88 12.76 2.22
CA GLU A 233 -6.65 13.32 1.68
C GLU A 233 -5.48 12.38 1.98
N ARG A 234 -4.69 12.02 0.94
CA ARG A 234 -3.49 11.21 1.14
C ARG A 234 -2.51 12.00 2.02
N PRO A 235 -2.04 11.48 3.16
CA PRO A 235 -1.08 12.16 4.00
C PRO A 235 0.21 12.48 3.25
N THR A 236 0.77 13.66 3.52
CA THR A 236 2.06 14.08 2.98
C THR A 236 3.15 13.80 3.99
N VAL A 237 4.29 13.31 3.51
CA VAL A 237 5.50 13.14 4.31
C VAL A 237 6.23 14.48 4.40
N ASP A 238 6.49 14.94 5.64
CA ASP A 238 7.24 16.15 5.93
C ASP A 238 8.74 15.99 5.61
N GLU A 239 9.47 17.12 5.54
CA GLU A 239 10.87 17.11 5.11
C GLU A 239 11.78 16.31 6.05
N GLU A 240 11.57 16.43 7.37
CA GLU A 240 12.34 15.67 8.37
C GLU A 240 12.15 14.16 8.16
N THR A 241 10.94 13.73 7.85
CA THR A 241 10.66 12.32 7.58
C THR A 241 11.24 11.87 6.23
N ARG A 242 11.33 12.76 5.23
CA ARG A 242 12.02 12.46 3.95
C ARG A 242 13.52 12.31 4.13
N GLU A 243 14.13 13.12 4.99
CA GLU A 243 15.55 12.98 5.33
C GLU A 243 15.86 11.59 5.91
N LEU A 244 14.94 10.99 6.67
CA LEU A 244 15.08 9.61 7.18
C LEU A 244 15.05 8.54 6.08
N LEU A 245 14.53 8.87 4.89
CA LEU A 245 14.37 7.96 3.76
C LEU A 245 15.39 8.24 2.65
N MET A 246 16.34 9.16 2.85
CA MET A 246 17.25 9.60 1.78
C MET A 246 18.13 8.50 1.18
N ASP A 247 18.38 7.43 1.95
CA ASP A 247 19.14 6.26 1.52
C ASP A 247 18.24 5.11 1.02
N CYS A 248 16.92 5.30 0.98
CA CYS A 248 15.97 4.32 0.48
C CYS A 248 15.81 4.44 -1.05
N GLY A 249 15.47 3.31 -1.68
CA GLY A 249 15.08 3.27 -3.09
C GLY A 249 13.63 3.69 -3.32
N GLU A 250 13.23 3.84 -4.58
CA GLU A 250 11.83 4.10 -4.92
C GLU A 250 10.89 3.02 -4.34
N PRO A 251 9.65 3.36 -3.96
CA PRO A 251 8.69 2.36 -3.50
C PRO A 251 8.49 1.26 -4.53
N VAL A 252 8.51 0.00 -4.10
CA VAL A 252 8.17 -1.14 -4.96
C VAL A 252 6.69 -1.08 -5.36
N PRO A 253 6.31 -1.45 -6.60
CA PRO A 253 4.93 -1.44 -7.03
C PRO A 253 4.12 -2.56 -6.36
N ALA A 254 2.89 -2.24 -5.97
CA ALA A 254 1.94 -3.20 -5.41
C ALA A 254 1.15 -3.95 -6.49
N LEU A 255 1.16 -3.45 -7.73
CA LEU A 255 0.43 -4.03 -8.85
C LEU A 255 1.16 -3.70 -10.16
N LEU A 256 1.32 -4.70 -11.02
CA LEU A 256 1.68 -4.57 -12.43
C LEU A 256 0.41 -4.62 -13.28
N ALA A 257 0.20 -3.58 -14.10
CA ALA A 257 -0.93 -3.47 -15.01
C ALA A 257 -0.45 -3.48 -16.47
N VAL A 258 -0.80 -4.56 -17.19
CA VAL A 258 -0.41 -4.79 -18.59
C VAL A 258 -1.63 -4.80 -19.51
N PHE A 259 -1.42 -4.67 -20.81
CA PHE A 259 -2.50 -4.78 -21.79
C PHE A 259 -2.68 -6.22 -22.25
N GLU A 260 -1.60 -6.93 -22.55
CA GLU A 260 -1.60 -8.36 -22.86
C GLU A 260 -0.58 -9.08 -22.00
N GLU A 261 -0.73 -10.40 -21.86
CA GLU A 261 0.30 -11.21 -21.21
C GLU A 261 1.59 -11.17 -22.03
N HIS A 262 2.72 -11.02 -21.34
CA HIS A 262 4.06 -10.96 -21.94
C HIS A 262 4.22 -9.80 -22.94
N ASP A 263 3.50 -8.70 -22.72
CA ASP A 263 3.75 -7.48 -23.48
C ASP A 263 5.06 -6.80 -23.04
N ALA A 264 5.50 -5.77 -23.77
CA ALA A 264 6.78 -5.11 -23.48
C ALA A 264 6.77 -4.33 -22.14
N ILE A 265 5.60 -4.11 -21.53
CA ILE A 265 5.48 -3.47 -20.21
C ILE A 265 5.85 -4.49 -19.14
N GLU A 266 5.38 -5.73 -19.27
CA GLU A 266 5.79 -6.85 -18.41
C GLU A 266 7.30 -7.07 -18.48
N GLY A 267 7.87 -7.13 -19.69
CA GLY A 267 9.32 -7.27 -19.87
C GLY A 267 10.14 -6.15 -19.23
N ALA A 268 9.69 -4.90 -19.36
CA ALA A 268 10.33 -3.75 -18.71
C ALA A 268 10.28 -3.84 -17.19
N PHE A 269 9.16 -4.30 -16.63
CA PHE A 269 9.01 -4.54 -15.20
C PHE A 269 9.92 -5.67 -14.72
N ASP A 270 9.99 -6.79 -15.43
CA ASP A 270 10.80 -7.95 -15.03
C ASP A 270 12.28 -7.59 -14.92
N GLU A 271 12.80 -6.77 -15.84
CA GLU A 271 14.17 -6.26 -15.78
C GLU A 271 14.36 -5.28 -14.61
N GLU A 272 13.45 -4.32 -14.41
CA GLU A 272 13.56 -3.32 -13.33
C GLU A 272 13.43 -3.98 -11.95
N SER A 273 12.54 -4.97 -11.81
CA SER A 273 12.25 -5.65 -10.55
C SER A 273 13.46 -6.40 -9.97
N GLN A 274 14.39 -6.84 -10.81
CA GLN A 274 15.64 -7.49 -10.38
C GLN A 274 16.50 -6.57 -9.50
N GLY A 275 16.44 -5.26 -9.74
CA GLY A 275 17.19 -4.25 -9.00
C GLY A 275 16.41 -3.58 -7.85
N MET A 276 15.08 -3.73 -7.80
CA MET A 276 14.22 -2.98 -6.86
C MET A 276 14.50 -3.28 -5.37
N GLN A 277 15.13 -4.41 -5.05
CA GLN A 277 15.46 -4.79 -3.67
C GLN A 277 16.97 -4.73 -3.37
N GLU A 278 17.79 -4.17 -4.27
CA GLU A 278 19.21 -3.93 -4.00
C GLU A 278 19.44 -2.91 -2.87
N VAL A 279 18.48 -1.99 -2.71
CA VAL A 279 18.37 -1.03 -1.61
C VAL A 279 17.02 -1.23 -0.94
N THR A 280 16.90 -0.90 0.35
CA THR A 280 15.58 -0.93 1.01
C THR A 280 14.63 0.07 0.32
N PRO A 281 13.49 -0.38 -0.22
CA PRO A 281 12.54 0.53 -0.85
C PRO A 281 11.83 1.36 0.20
N GLU A 282 11.50 2.60 -0.15
CA GLU A 282 10.59 3.41 0.64
C GLU A 282 9.20 2.75 0.74
N PRO A 283 8.48 2.92 1.86
CA PRO A 283 7.10 2.47 1.93
C PRO A 283 6.20 3.19 0.92
N ASN A 284 5.19 2.46 0.40
CA ASN A 284 4.20 3.05 -0.50
C ASN A 284 3.35 4.12 0.21
N LEU A 285 3.05 3.92 1.49
CA LEU A 285 2.35 4.89 2.31
C LEU A 285 2.94 4.92 3.70
N ILE A 286 3.07 6.13 4.25
CA ILE A 286 3.52 6.36 5.62
C ILE A 286 2.46 7.20 6.33
N LEU A 287 1.89 6.66 7.40
CA LEU A 287 0.97 7.37 8.29
C LEU A 287 1.69 7.67 9.59
N ILE A 288 1.90 8.95 9.87
CA ILE A 288 2.59 9.43 11.08
C ILE A 288 1.56 9.86 12.12
N PHE A 289 1.71 9.43 13.36
CA PHE A 289 0.84 9.85 14.46
C PHE A 289 1.52 9.81 15.82
N ASP A 290 0.96 10.56 16.78
CA ASP A 290 1.33 10.49 18.18
C ASP A 290 0.58 9.34 18.86
N GLY A 291 1.33 8.29 19.23
CA GLY A 291 0.83 7.12 19.95
C GLY A 291 0.44 7.39 21.41
N SER A 292 0.77 8.56 21.96
CA SER A 292 0.21 9.06 23.22
C SER A 292 -1.15 9.73 23.05
N CYS A 293 -1.64 9.90 21.82
CA CYS A 293 -2.87 10.63 21.50
C CYS A 293 -3.88 9.74 20.76
N ALA A 294 -4.91 9.25 21.47
CA ALA A 294 -5.97 8.40 20.89
C ALA A 294 -6.64 9.04 19.65
N ARG A 295 -6.80 10.37 19.62
CA ARG A 295 -7.35 11.07 18.45
C ARG A 295 -6.41 11.02 17.24
N GLY A 296 -5.10 11.10 17.46
CA GLY A 296 -4.07 10.95 16.44
C GLY A 296 -4.10 9.55 15.82
N ILE A 297 -4.14 8.53 16.68
CA ILE A 297 -4.30 7.12 16.29
C ILE A 297 -5.58 6.93 15.47
N SER A 298 -6.73 7.39 15.98
CA SER A 298 -8.02 7.25 15.27
C SER A 298 -8.00 7.88 13.87
N ARG A 299 -7.33 9.03 13.71
CA ARG A 299 -7.15 9.66 12.39
C ARG A 299 -6.24 8.85 11.47
N ALA A 300 -5.15 8.27 11.97
CA ALA A 300 -4.30 7.38 11.18
C ALA A 300 -5.08 6.15 10.70
N PHE A 301 -5.83 5.49 11.58
CA PHE A 301 -6.67 4.34 11.23
C PHE A 301 -7.86 4.71 10.32
N THR A 302 -8.34 5.97 10.34
CA THR A 302 -9.30 6.46 9.35
C THR A 302 -8.69 6.55 7.95
N ASN A 303 -7.42 6.97 7.83
CA ASN A 303 -6.70 6.95 6.56
C ASN A 303 -6.45 5.52 6.09
N LEU A 304 -6.00 4.65 6.99
CA LEU A 304 -5.79 3.24 6.70
C LEU A 304 -7.08 2.56 6.22
N ARG A 305 -8.23 2.90 6.83
CA ARG A 305 -9.54 2.42 6.38
C ARG A 305 -9.85 2.85 4.96
N ALA A 306 -9.59 4.11 4.60
CA ALA A 306 -9.84 4.61 3.24
C ALA A 306 -8.98 3.88 2.20
N LEU A 307 -7.70 3.60 2.52
CA LEU A 307 -6.85 2.73 1.70
C LEU A 307 -7.48 1.34 1.54
N PHE A 308 -7.84 0.67 2.64
CA PHE A 308 -8.36 -0.70 2.61
C PHE A 308 -9.68 -0.80 1.83
N GLN A 309 -10.57 0.16 2.00
CA GLN A 309 -11.81 0.24 1.21
C GLN A 309 -11.54 0.44 -0.29
N ALA A 310 -10.54 1.25 -0.65
CA ALA A 310 -10.14 1.40 -2.04
C ALA A 310 -9.52 0.10 -2.59
N MET A 311 -8.68 -0.59 -1.82
CA MET A 311 -8.05 -1.85 -2.25
C MET A 311 -9.06 -3.00 -2.36
N GLU A 312 -10.05 -3.05 -1.48
CA GLU A 312 -11.14 -4.02 -1.57
C GLU A 312 -11.96 -3.83 -2.85
N LEU A 313 -12.38 -2.58 -3.14
CA LEU A 313 -13.08 -2.24 -4.38
C LEU A 313 -12.23 -2.50 -5.63
N ALA A 314 -10.93 -2.25 -5.55
CA ALA A 314 -10.01 -2.56 -6.64
C ALA A 314 -9.88 -4.08 -6.86
N SER A 315 -9.81 -4.87 -5.77
CA SER A 315 -9.79 -6.34 -5.85
C SER A 315 -11.04 -6.88 -6.54
N GLU A 316 -12.23 -6.37 -6.17
CA GLU A 316 -13.48 -6.73 -6.85
C GLU A 316 -13.48 -6.36 -8.33
N LEU A 317 -12.92 -5.19 -8.65
CA LEU A 317 -12.86 -4.74 -10.02
C LEU A 317 -11.89 -5.61 -10.84
N ILE A 318 -10.74 -6.00 -10.27
CA ILE A 318 -9.79 -6.93 -10.89
C ILE A 318 -10.45 -8.31 -11.11
N GLU A 319 -11.18 -8.83 -10.13
CA GLU A 319 -11.95 -10.07 -10.30
C GLU A 319 -12.95 -9.97 -11.46
N LEU A 320 -13.59 -8.82 -11.65
CA LEU A 320 -14.54 -8.60 -12.73
C LEU A 320 -13.88 -8.42 -14.09
N THR A 321 -12.71 -7.77 -14.16
CA THR A 321 -11.94 -7.68 -15.41
C THR A 321 -11.44 -9.06 -15.85
N GLN A 322 -10.99 -9.88 -14.89
CA GLN A 322 -10.48 -11.23 -15.16
C GLN A 322 -11.61 -12.26 -15.35
N GLY A 323 -12.75 -12.10 -14.69
CA GLY A 323 -13.92 -12.97 -14.83
C GLY A 323 -14.50 -13.00 -16.26
N SER A 324 -14.35 -11.91 -17.00
CA SER A 324 -14.66 -11.84 -18.44
C SER A 324 -13.88 -12.87 -19.28
N ARG A 325 -12.68 -13.27 -18.83
CA ARG A 325 -11.83 -14.27 -19.51
C ARG A 325 -12.37 -15.69 -19.37
N ARG A 326 -12.88 -16.05 -18.18
CA ARG A 326 -13.42 -17.40 -17.89
C ARG A 326 -14.75 -17.71 -18.58
N SER A 327 -15.51 -16.69 -18.98
CA SER A 327 -16.79 -16.87 -19.68
C SER A 327 -16.66 -17.13 -21.19
N ARG A 328 -15.45 -17.01 -21.74
CA ARG A 328 -15.18 -17.13 -23.19
C ARG A 328 -14.19 -18.24 -23.56
N SER A 329 -13.75 -19.06 -22.60
CA SER A 329 -13.01 -20.32 -22.83
C SER A 329 -13.94 -21.51 -22.82
#